data_AF-A0A964VRU4-F1
#
_entry.id   AF-A0A964VRU4-F1
#
_cell.length_a   1.000
_cell.length_b   1.000
_cell.length_c   1.000
_cell.angle_alpha   90.00
_cell.angle_beta   90.00
_cell.angle_gamma   90.00
#
_symmetry.space_group_name_H-M   'P 1'
#
loop_
_entity.id
_entity.type
_entity.pdbx_description
1 polymer ?
#
loop_
_entity_poly.entity_id
_entity_poly.type
_entity_poly.pdbx_seq_one_letter_code
_entity_poly.pdbx_strand_id
1 'polypeptide(L)'
;MGQPGEIFACWANRKPPICRAFVPPLSDSHRAPNTRIPPHELKILNLISTAAGEFSRNSYAAIRFQPRYRTGVIRNLKFRDLWVFDPSGNNDTYGWDYIGLEGGSHHVWVDHGDFEQVYDGMVDVTHGSDFVTASWNIFRTQKKCSLIGHSDSNAAEDTSHLNVTFHHNYYVDVDERMPRMRLGNAHVFNLYCENLGGNGIQSTADAATLVENSYFYHPASGSLPTREENGGPTGIIKVVNSVIVNLPSVNVQFRQFGQTNFLFNAPFVGPNAPYSYTLDPVGNTPNIVTNWAGVGKLTSF
;
A
#
# COMPACT_ATOMS: atom_id res chain seq x y z
N MET A 1 -20.28 -24.02 2.64
CA MET A 1 -18.85 -23.92 2.29
C MET A 1 -18.76 -23.42 0.86
N GLY A 2 -18.59 -22.12 0.65
CA GLY A 2 -18.41 -21.55 -0.69
C GLY A 2 -16.93 -21.49 -1.02
N GLN A 3 -16.52 -22.00 -2.17
CA GLN A 3 -15.15 -21.86 -2.67
C GLN A 3 -14.86 -20.39 -3.03
N PRO A 4 -13.61 -19.89 -2.86
CA PRO A 4 -13.24 -18.56 -3.34
C PRO A 4 -13.30 -18.54 -4.87
N GLY A 5 -14.25 -17.78 -5.42
CA GLY A 5 -14.40 -17.59 -6.85
C GLY A 5 -13.24 -16.79 -7.44
N GLU A 6 -12.64 -17.32 -8.50
CA GLU A 6 -11.73 -16.60 -9.37
C GLU A 6 -12.52 -15.73 -10.38
N ILE A 7 -11.89 -14.65 -10.79
CA ILE A 7 -12.43 -13.46 -11.45
C ILE A 7 -13.04 -13.77 -12.84
N PHE A 8 -14.36 -13.57 -13.03
CA PHE A 8 -15.01 -13.35 -14.34
C PHE A 8 -16.11 -12.27 -14.28
N ALA A 9 -16.14 -11.33 -15.25
CA ALA A 9 -17.04 -10.16 -15.30
C ALA A 9 -18.33 -10.42 -16.09
N CYS A 10 -19.39 -9.66 -15.76
CA CYS A 10 -20.67 -9.65 -16.48
C CYS A 10 -21.10 -8.26 -16.95
N TRP A 11 -22.11 -8.29 -17.82
CA TRP A 11 -22.61 -7.27 -18.74
C TRP A 11 -24.03 -6.78 -18.40
N ALA A 12 -24.41 -5.58 -18.85
CA ALA A 12 -25.75 -5.15 -19.37
C ALA A 12 -25.80 -3.60 -19.39
N ASN A 13 -26.26 -2.85 -20.40
CA ASN A 13 -26.92 -3.14 -21.67
C ASN A 13 -26.80 -1.88 -22.56
N ARG A 14 -26.64 -2.08 -23.88
CA ARG A 14 -26.54 -1.10 -24.99
C ARG A 14 -25.12 -0.60 -25.35
N LYS A 15 -24.65 -1.12 -26.48
CA LYS A 15 -23.36 -0.89 -27.16
C LYS A 15 -23.18 0.55 -27.68
N PRO A 16 -21.94 0.98 -28.00
CA PRO A 16 -20.62 0.41 -27.66
C PRO A 16 -19.71 1.38 -26.88
N PRO A 17 -18.84 0.90 -25.96
CA PRO A 17 -17.39 1.03 -26.22
C PRO A 17 -16.52 -0.14 -25.70
N ILE A 18 -15.26 -0.13 -26.17
CA ILE A 18 -14.20 -1.14 -26.11
C ILE A 18 -13.41 -1.05 -24.78
N CYS A 19 -13.13 -2.19 -24.13
CA CYS A 19 -12.16 -2.33 -23.03
C CYS A 19 -10.77 -2.73 -23.56
N ARG A 20 -9.68 -2.25 -22.95
CA ARG A 20 -8.33 -2.86 -23.05
C ARG A 20 -7.63 -2.88 -21.69
N ALA A 21 -7.21 -4.07 -21.27
CA ALA A 21 -6.16 -4.29 -20.27
C ALA A 21 -4.79 -4.00 -20.92
N PHE A 22 -3.83 -3.50 -20.14
CA PHE A 22 -2.47 -3.30 -20.61
C PHE A 22 -1.65 -4.58 -20.42
N VAL A 23 -1.10 -5.10 -21.51
CA VAL A 23 -0.04 -6.11 -21.52
C VAL A 23 1.17 -5.41 -22.12
N PRO A 24 2.28 -5.18 -21.38
CA PRO A 24 3.49 -4.67 -22.00
C PRO A 24 4.05 -5.72 -22.97
N PRO A 25 4.42 -5.34 -24.21
CA PRO A 25 5.05 -6.28 -25.13
C PRO A 25 6.45 -6.65 -24.62
N LEU A 26 6.75 -7.95 -24.70
CA LEU A 26 8.12 -8.45 -24.55
C LEU A 26 8.89 -8.12 -25.83
N SER A 27 10.02 -7.42 -25.66
CA SER A 27 11.03 -7.00 -26.63
C SER A 27 10.72 -5.82 -27.57
N ASP A 28 11.66 -4.87 -27.49
CA ASP A 28 12.11 -3.82 -28.40
C ASP A 28 11.15 -2.82 -29.05
N SER A 29 11.30 -1.58 -28.56
CA SER A 29 11.02 -0.31 -29.23
C SER A 29 9.54 -0.01 -29.52
N HIS A 30 9.16 1.25 -29.30
CA HIS A 30 7.83 1.86 -29.49
C HIS A 30 6.98 1.98 -28.21
N ARG A 31 7.05 3.19 -27.62
CA ARG A 31 5.94 3.82 -26.89
C ARG A 31 4.64 3.65 -27.68
N ALA A 32 3.60 3.11 -27.06
CA ALA A 32 2.24 3.06 -27.59
C ALA A 32 1.22 3.29 -26.44
N PRO A 33 0.01 3.78 -26.73
CA PRO A 33 -0.54 4.99 -26.11
C PRO A 33 -1.30 4.78 -24.80
N ASN A 34 -1.12 5.72 -23.86
CA ASN A 34 -1.96 5.94 -22.68
C ASN A 34 -3.44 6.00 -23.08
N THR A 35 -4.24 5.04 -22.63
CA THR A 35 -5.70 5.14 -22.70
C THR A 35 -6.27 5.49 -21.33
N ARG A 36 -7.00 6.61 -21.33
CA ARG A 36 -7.44 7.39 -20.18
C ARG A 36 -8.81 6.90 -19.66
N ILE A 37 -8.91 6.45 -18.40
CA ILE A 37 -10.18 6.30 -17.64
C ILE A 37 -10.80 7.68 -17.30
N PRO A 38 -11.98 8.07 -17.82
CA PRO A 38 -12.58 9.38 -17.57
C PRO A 38 -12.76 9.72 -16.08
N PRO A 39 -12.68 11.01 -15.70
CA PRO A 39 -12.50 11.48 -14.31
C PRO A 39 -13.68 11.31 -13.34
N HIS A 40 -14.71 10.50 -13.62
CA HIS A 40 -15.97 10.58 -12.86
C HIS A 40 -16.56 9.28 -12.28
N GLU A 41 -16.02 8.08 -12.55
CA GLU A 41 -16.40 6.88 -11.75
C GLU A 41 -15.47 5.68 -12.03
N LEU A 42 -14.78 5.16 -11.01
CA LEU A 42 -14.36 3.76 -10.97
C LEU A 42 -14.75 3.13 -9.62
N LYS A 43 -15.69 2.17 -9.69
CA LYS A 43 -16.09 1.24 -8.63
C LYS A 43 -15.74 -0.16 -9.10
N ILE A 44 -15.03 -0.96 -8.30
CA ILE A 44 -15.03 -2.42 -8.46
C ILE A 44 -15.45 -3.04 -7.12
N LEU A 45 -16.69 -3.53 -7.12
CA LEU A 45 -17.33 -4.36 -6.11
C LEU A 45 -17.68 -5.71 -6.79
N ASN A 46 -17.00 -6.80 -6.39
CA ASN A 46 -17.21 -8.24 -6.67
C ASN A 46 -17.56 -8.70 -8.12
N LEU A 47 -16.65 -9.44 -8.78
CA LEU A 47 -16.83 -9.98 -10.14
C LEU A 47 -17.66 -11.29 -10.16
N ILE A 48 -18.87 -11.29 -10.76
CA ILE A 48 -19.71 -12.49 -11.02
C ILE A 48 -19.93 -12.67 -12.55
N SER A 49 -19.86 -13.93 -13.03
CA SER A 49 -19.58 -14.47 -14.40
C SER A 49 -20.63 -14.37 -15.53
N THR A 50 -20.24 -14.43 -16.83
CA THR A 50 -20.50 -15.55 -17.82
C THR A 50 -20.05 -15.28 -19.29
N ALA A 51 -19.31 -16.26 -19.87
CA ALA A 51 -19.15 -16.77 -21.28
C ALA A 51 -19.00 -15.80 -22.50
N ALA A 52 -18.23 -16.05 -23.57
CA ALA A 52 -17.59 -17.24 -24.12
C ALA A 52 -16.33 -16.84 -24.94
N GLY A 53 -15.30 -17.67 -24.90
CA GLY A 53 -14.07 -17.54 -25.69
C GLY A 53 -12.90 -18.13 -24.93
N GLU A 54 -12.18 -19.07 -25.54
CA GLU A 54 -10.97 -19.66 -24.95
C GLU A 54 -9.92 -18.56 -24.76
N PHE A 55 -9.47 -18.33 -23.52
CA PHE A 55 -8.36 -17.44 -23.21
C PHE A 55 -7.37 -18.13 -22.26
N SER A 56 -6.08 -18.02 -22.61
CA SER A 56 -4.98 -18.79 -22.05
C SER A 56 -4.49 -18.29 -20.67
N ARG A 57 -4.57 -19.18 -19.67
CA ARG A 57 -3.81 -19.36 -18.40
C ARG A 57 -3.02 -18.25 -17.66
N ASN A 58 -2.77 -17.04 -18.14
CA ASN A 58 -1.94 -16.04 -17.42
C ASN A 58 -2.57 -14.64 -17.53
N SER A 59 -2.82 -13.92 -16.43
CA SER A 59 -3.36 -12.56 -16.48
C SER A 59 -2.81 -11.67 -15.36
N TYR A 60 -1.96 -10.73 -15.77
CA TYR A 60 -1.29 -9.65 -15.02
C TYR A 60 -2.22 -8.42 -14.94
N ALA A 61 -2.35 -7.74 -13.79
CA ALA A 61 -3.15 -6.51 -13.70
C ALA A 61 -2.51 -5.44 -12.81
N ALA A 62 -2.35 -4.22 -13.35
CA ALA A 62 -1.96 -3.01 -12.65
C ALA A 62 -3.08 -1.97 -12.73
N ILE A 63 -3.30 -1.20 -11.67
CA ILE A 63 -4.21 -0.07 -11.61
C ILE A 63 -3.37 1.21 -11.50
N ARG A 64 -3.43 2.05 -12.54
CA ARG A 64 -2.83 3.38 -12.55
C ARG A 64 -3.93 4.41 -12.61
N PHE A 65 -3.99 5.28 -11.61
CA PHE A 65 -4.94 6.39 -11.61
C PHE A 65 -4.43 7.50 -12.53
N GLN A 66 -5.36 8.19 -13.18
CA GLN A 66 -5.00 9.40 -13.90
C GLN A 66 -4.69 10.54 -12.93
N PRO A 67 -3.83 11.50 -13.34
CA PRO A 67 -3.62 12.71 -12.57
C PRO A 67 -4.95 13.36 -12.18
N ARG A 68 -5.05 13.78 -10.93
CA ARG A 68 -6.21 14.45 -10.33
C ARG A 68 -7.46 13.58 -10.27
N TYR A 69 -7.31 12.26 -10.21
CA TYR A 69 -8.44 11.39 -9.90
C TYR A 69 -9.03 11.74 -8.53
N ARG A 70 -10.36 11.77 -8.43
CA ARG A 70 -11.06 12.13 -7.20
C ARG A 70 -12.00 11.01 -6.80
N THR A 71 -11.82 10.49 -5.58
CA THR A 71 -12.71 9.51 -4.93
C THR A 71 -12.71 8.13 -5.57
N GLY A 72 -12.04 7.15 -4.95
CA GLY A 72 -11.93 5.78 -5.48
C GLY A 72 -11.97 4.73 -4.40
N VAL A 73 -12.52 3.55 -4.73
CA VAL A 73 -12.59 2.41 -3.83
C VAL A 73 -12.15 1.16 -4.57
N ILE A 74 -11.08 0.53 -4.10
CA ILE A 74 -10.54 -0.73 -4.62
C ILE A 74 -10.67 -1.75 -3.51
N ARG A 75 -11.56 -2.75 -3.68
CA ARG A 75 -11.82 -3.72 -2.61
C ARG A 75 -11.99 -5.15 -3.09
N ASN A 76 -11.61 -6.09 -2.24
CA ASN A 76 -11.86 -7.52 -2.43
C ASN A 76 -11.23 -8.10 -3.72
N LEU A 77 -10.00 -7.70 -4.04
CA LEU A 77 -9.25 -8.16 -5.21
C LEU A 77 -7.93 -8.82 -4.83
N LYS A 78 -7.54 -9.85 -5.60
CA LYS A 78 -6.21 -10.44 -5.54
C LYS A 78 -5.31 -9.81 -6.60
N PHE A 79 -4.08 -9.50 -6.23
CA PHE A 79 -3.05 -8.94 -7.11
C PHE A 79 -1.86 -9.89 -7.16
N ARG A 80 -1.55 -10.43 -8.34
CA ARG A 80 -0.54 -11.48 -8.56
C ARG A 80 0.28 -11.24 -9.82
N ASP A 81 1.49 -11.79 -9.79
CA ASP A 81 2.38 -12.05 -10.93
C ASP A 81 2.88 -10.84 -11.73
N LEU A 82 2.74 -9.60 -11.26
CA LEU A 82 3.27 -8.42 -11.96
C LEU A 82 4.77 -8.21 -11.66
N TRP A 83 5.61 -9.19 -11.96
CA TRP A 83 7.04 -9.11 -11.71
C TRP A 83 7.88 -9.89 -12.72
N VAL A 84 9.16 -9.54 -12.78
CA VAL A 84 10.20 -10.28 -13.50
C VAL A 84 11.41 -10.38 -12.61
N PHE A 85 12.11 -11.53 -12.65
CA PHE A 85 13.33 -11.71 -11.88
C PHE A 85 14.43 -10.79 -12.44
N ASP A 86 14.98 -9.94 -11.58
CA ASP A 86 16.20 -9.19 -11.87
C ASP A 86 17.37 -9.81 -11.12
N PRO A 87 18.34 -10.47 -11.80
CA PRO A 87 19.51 -11.07 -11.16
C PRO A 87 20.43 -10.06 -10.48
N SER A 88 20.32 -8.77 -10.83
CA SER A 88 21.06 -7.68 -10.20
C SER A 88 20.37 -7.17 -8.93
N GLY A 89 19.14 -7.64 -8.63
CA GLY A 89 18.35 -7.20 -7.49
C GLY A 89 17.79 -5.77 -7.62
N ASN A 90 17.85 -5.19 -8.83
CA ASN A 90 17.43 -3.84 -9.16
C ASN A 90 15.99 -3.80 -9.68
N ASN A 91 15.03 -4.13 -8.81
CA ASN A 91 13.62 -4.23 -9.19
C ASN A 91 12.90 -2.88 -9.42
N ASP A 92 13.63 -1.86 -9.89
CA ASP A 92 13.11 -0.48 -10.07
C ASP A 92 13.05 -0.09 -11.55
N THR A 93 13.75 -0.83 -12.41
CA THR A 93 13.93 -0.49 -13.83
C THR A 93 12.62 -0.23 -14.58
N TYR A 94 11.58 -1.03 -14.31
CA TYR A 94 10.28 -0.93 -14.97
C TYR A 94 9.23 -0.14 -14.19
N GLY A 95 9.44 0.13 -12.88
CA GLY A 95 8.50 0.85 -12.02
C GLY A 95 7.08 0.28 -12.07
N TRP A 96 6.95 -1.05 -12.11
CA TRP A 96 5.64 -1.70 -12.15
C TRP A 96 5.13 -1.90 -10.75
N ASP A 97 4.01 -1.24 -10.46
CA ASP A 97 3.30 -1.37 -9.19
C ASP A 97 1.90 -1.93 -9.42
N TYR A 98 1.33 -2.59 -8.43
CA TYR A 98 -0.09 -3.00 -8.54
C TYR A 98 -1.02 -1.79 -8.52
N ILE A 99 -0.79 -0.83 -7.62
CA ILE A 99 -1.58 0.40 -7.52
C ILE A 99 -0.62 1.58 -7.45
N GLY A 100 -0.69 2.46 -8.45
CA GLY A 100 0.04 3.74 -8.46
C GLY A 100 -0.93 4.91 -8.44
N LEU A 101 -0.86 5.71 -7.38
CA LEU A 101 -1.62 6.94 -7.17
C LEU A 101 -0.69 8.13 -7.40
N GLU A 102 -0.91 8.83 -8.51
CA GLU A 102 -0.01 9.89 -8.97
C GLU A 102 -0.77 11.15 -9.39
N GLY A 103 -0.04 12.28 -9.47
CA GLY A 103 -0.47 13.51 -10.12
C GLY A 103 -1.65 14.21 -9.44
N GLY A 104 -1.66 14.24 -8.11
CA GLY A 104 -2.72 14.88 -7.31
C GLY A 104 -3.99 14.03 -7.18
N SER A 105 -3.89 12.71 -7.35
CA SER A 105 -5.00 11.79 -7.11
C SER A 105 -5.36 11.77 -5.63
N HIS A 106 -6.64 11.81 -5.28
CA HIS A 106 -7.02 11.89 -3.87
C HIS A 106 -8.32 11.20 -3.47
N HIS A 107 -8.46 10.96 -2.17
CA HIS A 107 -9.61 10.29 -1.55
C HIS A 107 -9.78 8.85 -2.08
N VAL A 108 -8.74 8.04 -1.96
CA VAL A 108 -8.75 6.65 -2.43
C VAL A 108 -8.69 5.68 -1.26
N TRP A 109 -9.57 4.67 -1.28
CA TRP A 109 -9.65 3.62 -0.28
C TRP A 109 -9.30 2.26 -0.90
N VAL A 110 -8.19 1.68 -0.46
CA VAL A 110 -7.73 0.34 -0.83
C VAL A 110 -8.01 -0.60 0.32
N ASP A 111 -8.94 -1.53 0.18
CA ASP A 111 -9.41 -2.30 1.33
C ASP A 111 -9.77 -3.76 1.04
N HIS A 112 -9.39 -4.67 1.95
CA HIS A 112 -9.59 -6.12 1.75
C HIS A 112 -8.99 -6.66 0.45
N GLY A 113 -7.85 -6.11 0.02
CA GLY A 113 -7.03 -6.66 -1.05
C GLY A 113 -6.07 -7.73 -0.53
N ASP A 114 -5.61 -8.59 -1.43
CA ASP A 114 -4.56 -9.58 -1.17
C ASP A 114 -3.48 -9.41 -2.24
N PHE A 115 -2.30 -8.93 -1.85
CA PHE A 115 -1.21 -8.53 -2.73
C PHE A 115 -0.01 -9.41 -2.47
N GLU A 116 0.58 -9.94 -3.53
CA GLU A 116 1.77 -10.79 -3.45
C GLU A 116 2.70 -10.48 -4.62
N GLN A 117 3.98 -10.32 -4.30
CA GLN A 117 5.11 -10.16 -5.21
C GLN A 117 4.86 -9.33 -6.48
N VAL A 118 5.47 -8.15 -6.51
CA VAL A 118 5.42 -7.20 -7.62
C VAL A 118 6.80 -6.66 -7.90
N TYR A 119 7.04 -6.20 -9.12
CA TYR A 119 8.37 -5.72 -9.51
C TYR A 119 8.86 -4.61 -8.58
N ASP A 120 8.15 -3.48 -8.48
CA ASP A 120 8.56 -2.36 -7.61
C ASP A 120 7.68 -2.24 -6.35
N GLY A 121 6.52 -1.59 -6.44
CA GLY A 121 5.62 -1.32 -5.30
C GLY A 121 4.27 -2.04 -5.38
N MET A 122 3.63 -2.26 -4.25
CA MET A 122 2.25 -2.77 -4.20
C MET A 122 1.24 -1.62 -4.25
N VAL A 123 1.39 -0.64 -3.37
CA VAL A 123 0.51 0.54 -3.30
C VAL A 123 1.35 1.78 -3.07
N ASP A 124 1.60 2.51 -4.14
CA ASP A 124 2.45 3.70 -4.13
C ASP A 124 1.62 4.97 -4.30
N VAL A 125 1.98 6.01 -3.54
CA VAL A 125 1.28 7.31 -3.51
C VAL A 125 2.31 8.41 -3.66
N THR A 126 2.31 9.10 -4.80
CA THR A 126 3.34 10.08 -5.14
C THR A 126 2.75 11.28 -5.87
N HIS A 127 3.58 12.27 -6.16
CA HIS A 127 3.26 13.41 -7.02
C HIS A 127 2.02 14.16 -6.56
N GLY A 128 2.05 14.65 -5.31
CA GLY A 128 0.99 15.45 -4.71
C GLY A 128 -0.33 14.71 -4.47
N SER A 129 -0.36 13.38 -4.61
CA SER A 129 -1.54 12.58 -4.28
C SER A 129 -1.84 12.64 -2.78
N ASP A 130 -3.11 12.50 -2.38
CA ASP A 130 -3.52 12.83 -1.02
C ASP A 130 -4.75 12.06 -0.50
N PHE A 131 -4.92 12.00 0.81
CA PHE A 131 -6.05 11.35 1.48
C PHE A 131 -6.28 9.90 1.00
N VAL A 132 -5.29 9.04 1.23
CA VAL A 132 -5.35 7.63 0.84
C VAL A 132 -5.43 6.74 2.08
N THR A 133 -6.40 5.83 2.12
CA THR A 133 -6.50 4.83 3.19
C THR A 133 -6.25 3.44 2.62
N ALA A 134 -5.31 2.70 3.19
CA ALA A 134 -5.13 1.27 2.95
C ALA A 134 -5.51 0.50 4.21
N SER A 135 -6.59 -0.30 4.16
CA SER A 135 -7.07 -1.02 5.33
C SER A 135 -7.42 -2.48 5.10
N TRP A 136 -7.23 -3.33 6.10
CA TRP A 136 -7.63 -4.74 6.03
C TRP A 136 -7.06 -5.50 4.83
N ASN A 137 -5.92 -5.08 4.29
CA ASN A 137 -5.27 -5.77 3.18
C ASN A 137 -4.29 -6.82 3.70
N ILE A 138 -3.96 -7.81 2.88
CA ILE A 138 -2.80 -8.67 3.09
C ILE A 138 -1.74 -8.31 2.06
N PHE A 139 -0.53 -7.98 2.52
CA PHE A 139 0.65 -7.74 1.71
C PHE A 139 1.67 -8.82 2.04
N ARG A 140 2.12 -9.59 1.04
CA ARG A 140 3.01 -10.72 1.29
C ARG A 140 4.15 -10.86 0.30
N THR A 141 5.26 -11.41 0.77
CA THR A 141 6.39 -11.85 -0.07
C THR A 141 6.87 -10.73 -1.00
N GLN A 142 7.31 -9.61 -0.41
CA GLN A 142 7.65 -8.42 -1.18
C GLN A 142 8.82 -7.65 -0.57
N LYS A 143 9.75 -7.23 -1.42
CA LYS A 143 10.86 -6.39 -0.98
C LYS A 143 10.40 -4.97 -0.63
N LYS A 144 9.61 -4.35 -1.51
CA LYS A 144 9.16 -2.94 -1.42
C LYS A 144 7.64 -2.88 -1.48
N CYS A 145 6.98 -2.57 -0.37
CA CYS A 145 5.51 -2.57 -0.34
C CYS A 145 4.88 -1.24 -0.76
N SER A 146 5.06 -0.16 0.00
CA SER A 146 4.35 1.10 -0.25
C SER A 146 5.25 2.33 -0.09
N LEU A 147 5.58 2.96 -1.22
CA LEU A 147 6.32 4.21 -1.28
C LEU A 147 5.36 5.40 -1.28
N ILE A 148 5.56 6.32 -0.34
CA ILE A 148 4.77 7.54 -0.20
C ILE A 148 5.71 8.74 -0.33
N GLY A 149 5.62 9.44 -1.45
CA GLY A 149 6.56 10.49 -1.87
C GLY A 149 7.84 9.90 -2.49
N HIS A 150 8.07 10.22 -3.77
CA HIS A 150 9.09 9.53 -4.57
C HIS A 150 10.52 10.09 -4.39
N SER A 151 10.67 11.36 -3.99
CA SER A 151 11.96 12.05 -3.90
C SER A 151 12.06 12.96 -2.67
N ASP A 152 13.25 13.04 -2.09
CA ASP A 152 13.58 13.97 -0.99
C ASP A 152 13.53 15.43 -1.47
N SER A 153 13.68 15.68 -2.77
CA SER A 153 13.75 17.01 -3.38
C SER A 153 12.44 17.47 -4.05
N ASN A 154 11.32 16.78 -3.79
CA ASN A 154 10.02 17.12 -4.41
C ASN A 154 9.09 17.97 -3.52
N ALA A 155 9.67 18.75 -2.59
CA ALA A 155 8.91 19.56 -1.65
C ALA A 155 7.92 20.53 -2.33
N ALA A 156 8.23 21.03 -3.54
CA ALA A 156 7.36 21.95 -4.25
C ALA A 156 5.99 21.35 -4.64
N GLU A 157 5.92 20.04 -4.83
CA GLU A 157 4.69 19.32 -5.20
C GLU A 157 4.07 18.56 -4.02
N ASP A 158 4.91 17.97 -3.16
CA ASP A 158 4.46 17.02 -2.13
C ASP A 158 4.20 17.68 -0.76
N THR A 159 4.69 18.90 -0.50
CA THR A 159 4.44 19.60 0.77
C THR A 159 2.95 19.88 0.95
N SER A 160 2.43 19.56 2.13
CA SER A 160 1.00 19.63 2.46
C SER A 160 0.10 18.62 1.76
N HIS A 161 0.67 17.60 1.11
CA HIS A 161 -0.04 16.47 0.50
C HIS A 161 0.46 15.15 1.13
N LEU A 162 0.22 14.02 0.47
CA LEU A 162 0.67 12.70 0.90
C LEU A 162 0.17 12.31 2.31
N ASN A 163 -1.07 12.67 2.62
CA ASN A 163 -1.74 12.27 3.85
C ASN A 163 -2.33 10.88 3.69
N VAL A 164 -1.77 9.90 4.40
CA VAL A 164 -2.15 8.49 4.27
C VAL A 164 -2.50 7.84 5.60
N THR A 165 -3.36 6.83 5.53
CA THR A 165 -3.73 6.00 6.68
C THR A 165 -3.53 4.53 6.34
N PHE A 166 -2.79 3.81 7.18
CA PHE A 166 -2.63 2.36 7.04
C PHE A 166 -3.11 1.69 8.32
N HIS A 167 -4.15 0.86 8.24
CA HIS A 167 -4.62 0.17 9.43
C HIS A 167 -5.10 -1.25 9.20
N HIS A 168 -4.95 -2.10 10.21
CA HIS A 168 -5.45 -3.48 10.16
C HIS A 168 -4.94 -4.28 8.94
N ASN A 169 -3.84 -3.85 8.33
CA ASN A 169 -3.21 -4.59 7.25
C ASN A 169 -2.31 -5.69 7.86
N TYR A 170 -2.28 -6.83 7.18
CA TYR A 170 -1.37 -7.92 7.47
C TYR A 170 -0.18 -7.84 6.52
N TYR A 171 1.02 -7.68 7.07
CA TYR A 171 2.26 -7.81 6.32
C TYR A 171 2.94 -9.11 6.72
N VAL A 172 3.27 -9.97 5.77
CA VAL A 172 3.98 -11.24 6.02
C VAL A 172 5.08 -11.45 5.01
N ASP A 173 6.31 -11.65 5.49
CA ASP A 173 7.50 -11.77 4.64
C ASP A 173 7.68 -10.54 3.72
N VAL A 174 7.57 -9.34 4.32
CA VAL A 174 7.79 -8.06 3.65
C VAL A 174 9.08 -7.44 4.17
N ASP A 175 9.99 -7.08 3.28
CA ASP A 175 11.29 -6.55 3.69
C ASP A 175 11.20 -5.07 4.08
N GLU A 176 10.54 -4.25 3.26
CA GLU A 176 10.57 -2.80 3.43
C GLU A 176 9.29 -2.07 2.99
N ARG A 177 9.16 -0.83 3.50
CA ARG A 177 8.16 0.20 3.12
C ARG A 177 6.73 -0.12 3.58
N MET A 178 6.48 -0.13 4.89
CA MET A 178 5.18 -0.48 5.48
C MET A 178 4.43 0.66 6.22
N PRO A 179 4.35 1.92 5.73
CA PRO A 179 4.86 2.48 4.47
C PRO A 179 6.25 3.12 4.62
N ARG A 180 6.82 3.62 3.51
CA ARG A 180 7.97 4.55 3.54
C ARG A 180 7.54 5.95 3.12
N MET A 181 7.64 6.90 4.06
CA MET A 181 7.14 8.26 3.94
C MET A 181 8.22 9.30 3.63
N ARG A 182 7.80 10.34 2.90
CA ARG A 182 8.48 11.62 2.71
C ARG A 182 7.48 12.77 2.72
N LEU A 183 7.85 13.90 3.33
CA LEU A 183 7.19 15.23 3.33
C LEU A 183 5.76 15.30 3.90
N GLY A 184 4.93 14.27 3.70
CA GLY A 184 3.56 14.18 4.15
C GLY A 184 3.38 13.55 5.52
N ASN A 185 2.17 13.04 5.74
CA ASN A 185 1.71 12.53 7.03
C ASN A 185 1.22 11.10 6.92
N ALA A 186 1.64 10.23 7.83
CA ALA A 186 1.08 8.88 7.96
C ALA A 186 0.50 8.67 9.36
N HIS A 187 -0.71 8.13 9.40
CA HIS A 187 -1.23 7.48 10.60
C HIS A 187 -1.32 5.97 10.35
N VAL A 188 -0.56 5.22 11.15
CA VAL A 188 -0.39 3.78 11.02
C VAL A 188 -0.86 3.12 12.30
N PHE A 189 -1.87 2.27 12.25
CA PHE A 189 -2.35 1.65 13.48
C PHE A 189 -2.91 0.24 13.33
N ASN A 190 -2.81 -0.55 14.41
CA ASN A 190 -3.26 -1.94 14.42
C ASN A 190 -2.74 -2.76 13.24
N LEU A 191 -1.50 -2.52 12.80
CA LEU A 191 -0.86 -3.40 11.83
C LEU A 191 -0.45 -4.72 12.48
N TYR A 192 -0.54 -5.81 11.72
CA TYR A 192 0.15 -7.04 12.07
C TYR A 192 1.27 -7.26 11.05
N CYS A 193 2.52 -7.24 11.52
CA CYS A 193 3.70 -7.43 10.68
C CYS A 193 4.45 -8.67 11.15
N GLU A 194 4.48 -9.70 10.32
CA GLU A 194 5.16 -10.97 10.56
C GLU A 194 6.37 -11.11 9.65
N ASN A 195 7.50 -11.57 10.21
CA ASN A 195 8.73 -11.84 9.48
C ASN A 195 9.24 -10.62 8.68
N LEU A 196 9.28 -9.45 9.33
CA LEU A 196 9.87 -8.25 8.74
C LEU A 196 11.35 -8.49 8.39
N GLY A 197 11.73 -8.37 7.12
CA GLY A 197 13.09 -8.64 6.64
C GLY A 197 14.08 -7.47 6.81
N GLY A 198 13.63 -6.22 6.68
CA GLY A 198 14.47 -5.03 6.64
C GLY A 198 13.88 -3.83 7.38
N ASN A 199 13.58 -2.74 6.65
CA ASN A 199 13.11 -1.47 7.21
C ASN A 199 11.58 -1.35 7.06
N GLY A 200 10.86 -1.54 8.16
CA GLY A 200 9.40 -1.57 8.17
C GLY A 200 8.76 -0.21 7.88
N ILE A 201 8.21 0.44 8.91
CA ILE A 201 7.62 1.78 8.80
C ILE A 201 8.77 2.78 8.76
N GLN A 202 8.83 3.61 7.72
CA GLN A 202 9.90 4.58 7.54
C GLN A 202 9.32 5.99 7.46
N SER A 203 9.87 6.93 8.23
CA SER A 203 9.48 8.34 8.21
C SER A 203 10.70 9.19 7.88
N THR A 204 10.89 9.54 6.61
CA THR A 204 12.09 10.24 6.12
C THR A 204 11.71 11.62 5.55
N ALA A 205 12.70 12.46 5.23
CA ALA A 205 12.52 13.74 4.53
C ALA A 205 11.35 14.57 5.06
N ASP A 206 11.46 15.03 6.31
CA ASP A 206 10.47 15.86 7.02
C ASP A 206 9.06 15.25 7.14
N ALA A 207 8.85 13.97 6.82
CA ALA A 207 7.57 13.31 7.04
C ALA A 207 7.22 13.18 8.53
N ALA A 208 5.93 13.17 8.85
CA ALA A 208 5.43 12.90 10.19
C ALA A 208 4.60 11.60 10.21
N THR A 209 5.06 10.61 10.97
CA THR A 209 4.39 9.30 11.09
C THR A 209 4.00 8.98 12.53
N LEU A 210 2.71 8.79 12.78
CA LEU A 210 2.18 8.27 14.05
C LEU A 210 1.94 6.76 13.90
N VAL A 211 2.52 5.95 14.78
CA VAL A 211 2.36 4.50 14.82
C VAL A 211 1.71 4.09 16.13
N GLU A 212 0.54 3.45 16.08
CA GLU A 212 -0.22 3.07 17.28
C GLU A 212 -0.62 1.59 17.26
N ASN A 213 -0.59 0.93 18.42
CA ASN A 213 -1.12 -0.42 18.64
C ASN A 213 -0.74 -1.49 17.58
N SER A 214 0.44 -1.36 16.97
CA SER A 214 0.89 -2.25 15.90
C SER A 214 1.77 -3.37 16.46
N TYR A 215 1.65 -4.56 15.88
CA TYR A 215 2.24 -5.79 16.39
C TYR A 215 3.26 -6.34 15.40
N PHE A 216 4.53 -6.37 15.81
CA PHE A 216 5.63 -6.93 15.01
C PHE A 216 6.03 -8.29 15.58
N TYR A 217 5.78 -9.36 14.83
CA TYR A 217 6.10 -10.73 15.21
C TYR A 217 7.29 -11.26 14.42
N HIS A 218 8.26 -11.81 15.14
CA HIS A 218 9.44 -12.45 14.57
C HIS A 218 10.19 -11.61 13.51
N PRO A 219 10.49 -10.34 13.78
CA PRO A 219 11.30 -9.54 12.85
C PRO A 219 12.69 -10.17 12.68
N ALA A 220 13.24 -10.15 11.47
CA ALA A 220 14.56 -10.70 11.18
C ALA A 220 15.66 -9.98 11.97
N SER A 221 16.78 -10.67 12.21
CA SER A 221 17.94 -10.06 12.86
C SER A 221 18.44 -8.85 12.06
N GLY A 222 18.63 -7.72 12.73
CA GLY A 222 19.08 -6.48 12.08
C GLY A 222 17.98 -5.67 11.39
N SER A 223 16.75 -6.16 11.35
CA SER A 223 15.60 -5.40 10.85
C SER A 223 15.20 -4.28 11.82
N LEU A 224 14.49 -3.29 11.29
CA LEU A 224 14.04 -2.10 11.99
C LEU A 224 12.53 -1.93 11.77
N PRO A 225 11.68 -2.27 12.76
CA PRO A 225 10.23 -2.05 12.70
C PRO A 225 9.85 -0.62 12.35
N THR A 226 10.59 0.35 12.90
CA THR A 226 10.49 1.76 12.57
C THR A 226 11.86 2.38 12.32
N ARG A 227 11.94 3.37 11.42
CA ARG A 227 13.18 4.09 11.08
C ARG A 227 12.89 5.52 10.59
N GLU A 228 13.68 6.51 11.02
CA GLU A 228 13.48 7.92 10.65
C GLU A 228 14.44 8.41 9.55
N GLU A 229 15.41 7.58 9.18
CA GLU A 229 16.50 7.92 8.28
C GLU A 229 16.76 6.79 7.29
N ASN A 230 16.87 7.06 5.99
CA ASN A 230 17.28 6.03 5.02
C ASN A 230 18.06 6.63 3.84
N GLY A 231 19.30 7.05 4.10
CA GLY A 231 20.20 7.62 3.10
C GLY A 231 19.95 9.10 2.75
N GLY A 232 19.00 9.75 3.43
CA GLY A 232 18.59 11.14 3.22
C GLY A 232 18.18 11.83 4.52
N PRO A 233 17.54 13.01 4.45
CA PRO A 233 17.10 13.75 5.62
C PRO A 233 16.12 12.94 6.47
N THR A 234 16.09 13.26 7.77
CA THR A 234 15.22 12.57 8.71
C THR A 234 13.79 13.08 8.64
N GLY A 235 12.81 12.21 8.90
CA GLY A 235 11.47 12.63 9.31
C GLY A 235 11.33 12.53 10.83
N ILE A 236 10.08 12.47 11.29
CA ILE A 236 9.74 12.18 12.69
C ILE A 236 8.79 10.99 12.74
N ILE A 237 8.98 10.13 13.74
CA ILE A 237 8.05 9.05 14.04
C ILE A 237 7.73 9.01 15.53
N LYS A 238 6.48 8.74 15.87
CA LYS A 238 6.04 8.51 17.24
C LYS A 238 5.36 7.15 17.32
N VAL A 239 5.90 6.28 18.17
CA VAL A 239 5.35 4.94 18.41
C VAL A 239 4.65 4.91 19.76
N VAL A 240 3.39 4.47 19.76
CA VAL A 240 2.52 4.40 20.93
C VAL A 240 1.97 2.98 21.04
N ASN A 241 2.11 2.36 22.22
CA ASN A 241 1.49 1.07 22.56
C ASN A 241 1.68 -0.07 21.53
N SER A 242 2.77 -0.01 20.75
CA SER A 242 3.13 -1.04 19.77
C SER A 242 4.13 -2.01 20.38
N VAL A 243 4.14 -3.25 19.90
CA VAL A 243 4.94 -4.34 20.48
C VAL A 243 5.79 -5.04 19.44
N ILE A 244 6.94 -5.54 19.90
CA ILE A 244 7.79 -6.46 19.14
C ILE A 244 7.84 -7.76 19.92
N VAL A 245 7.53 -8.88 19.28
CA VAL A 245 7.36 -10.19 19.92
C VAL A 245 8.16 -11.25 19.17
N ASN A 246 8.61 -12.28 19.89
CA ASN A 246 9.45 -13.37 19.36
C ASN A 246 10.75 -12.86 18.72
N LEU A 247 11.46 -12.02 19.48
CA LEU A 247 12.70 -11.38 19.04
C LEU A 247 13.77 -12.43 18.67
N PRO A 248 14.55 -12.17 17.60
CA PRO A 248 15.76 -12.94 17.34
C PRO A 248 16.79 -12.68 18.46
N SER A 249 17.91 -13.39 18.46
CA SER A 249 18.98 -13.21 19.48
C SER A 249 19.62 -11.82 19.50
N VAL A 250 19.32 -10.95 18.53
CA VAL A 250 19.80 -9.57 18.43
C VAL A 250 18.66 -8.61 18.77
N ASN A 251 18.97 -7.56 19.54
CA ASN A 251 18.01 -6.56 19.99
C ASN A 251 17.41 -5.76 18.81
N VAL A 252 16.23 -6.17 18.34
CA VAL A 252 15.38 -5.36 17.46
C VAL A 252 14.57 -4.39 18.32
N GLN A 253 14.53 -3.11 17.92
CA GLN A 253 13.86 -2.03 18.67
C GLN A 253 13.18 -1.05 17.71
N PHE A 254 12.16 -0.35 18.21
CA PHE A 254 11.60 0.81 17.53
C PHE A 254 12.60 1.97 17.55
N ARG A 255 12.93 2.54 16.37
CA ARG A 255 13.64 3.82 16.29
C ARG A 255 12.63 4.96 16.19
N GLN A 256 12.80 5.98 17.05
CA GLN A 256 11.91 7.15 17.18
C GLN A 256 12.60 8.34 17.89
N PHE A 257 13.77 8.74 17.40
CA PHE A 257 14.58 9.84 17.91
C PHE A 257 13.85 11.20 17.92
N GLY A 258 12.78 11.41 17.13
CA GLY A 258 11.99 12.65 17.05
C GLY A 258 10.83 12.81 18.06
N GLN A 259 10.67 11.91 19.04
CA GLN A 259 9.42 11.72 19.79
C GLN A 259 8.93 12.92 20.63
N THR A 260 9.83 13.79 21.14
CA THR A 260 9.49 14.72 22.25
C THR A 260 8.42 15.76 21.89
N ASN A 261 8.20 16.07 20.61
CA ASN A 261 7.20 17.04 20.14
C ASN A 261 6.57 16.63 18.81
N PHE A 262 6.07 15.39 18.71
CA PHE A 262 5.41 14.93 17.49
C PHE A 262 4.21 15.81 17.12
N LEU A 263 4.21 16.32 15.89
CA LEU A 263 3.11 17.05 15.27
C LEU A 263 2.98 16.57 13.82
N PHE A 264 1.75 16.42 13.34
CA PHE A 264 1.55 16.28 11.90
C PHE A 264 1.92 17.58 11.18
N ASN A 265 2.42 17.42 9.96
CA ASN A 265 2.66 18.51 9.02
C ASN A 265 1.33 19.08 8.53
N ALA A 266 1.39 20.30 8.00
CA ALA A 266 0.27 20.89 7.26
C ALA A 266 -0.28 19.89 6.21
N PRO A 267 -1.60 19.89 5.94
CA PRO A 267 -2.61 20.80 6.44
C PRO A 267 -3.10 20.47 7.85
N PHE A 268 -2.62 19.38 8.44
CA PHE A 268 -2.94 19.04 9.83
C PHE A 268 -2.00 19.78 10.77
N VAL A 269 -2.52 20.17 11.94
CA VAL A 269 -1.72 20.81 12.98
C VAL A 269 -2.11 20.19 14.29
N GLY A 270 -1.18 19.44 14.88
CA GLY A 270 -1.38 18.80 16.19
C GLY A 270 -0.83 17.38 16.26
N PRO A 271 -0.82 16.80 17.46
CA PRO A 271 -0.27 15.47 17.71
C PRO A 271 -1.25 14.33 17.39
N ASN A 272 -2.49 14.64 17.02
CA ASN A 272 -3.60 13.69 16.89
C ASN A 272 -4.05 13.56 15.44
N ALA A 273 -4.50 12.37 15.04
CA ALA A 273 -5.10 12.17 13.73
C ALA A 273 -6.34 13.06 13.56
N PRO A 274 -6.58 13.62 12.36
CA PRO A 274 -7.63 14.62 12.10
C PRO A 274 -9.04 14.02 11.90
N TYR A 275 -9.24 12.77 12.31
CA TYR A 275 -10.47 12.01 12.14
C TYR A 275 -10.69 11.07 13.34
N SER A 276 -11.91 10.58 13.51
CA SER A 276 -12.24 9.58 14.54
C SER A 276 -11.81 8.18 14.13
N TYR A 277 -11.26 7.42 15.08
CA TYR A 277 -10.84 6.04 14.91
C TYR A 277 -10.93 5.29 16.24
N THR A 278 -10.81 3.97 16.20
CA THR A 278 -10.73 3.12 17.40
C THR A 278 -9.50 2.26 17.28
N LEU A 279 -8.78 2.13 18.39
CA LEU A 279 -7.62 1.27 18.50
C LEU A 279 -8.04 -0.05 19.14
N ASP A 280 -7.81 -1.15 18.43
CA ASP A 280 -7.92 -2.47 19.04
C ASP A 280 -6.75 -2.70 20.00
N PRO A 281 -6.94 -3.45 21.11
CA PRO A 281 -5.84 -3.79 21.99
C PRO A 281 -4.71 -4.49 21.23
N VAL A 282 -3.48 -4.00 21.36
CA VAL A 282 -2.34 -4.49 20.56
C VAL A 282 -2.15 -6.01 20.65
N GLY A 283 -2.38 -6.63 21.81
CA GLY A 283 -2.28 -8.08 21.99
C GLY A 283 -3.32 -8.89 21.20
N ASN A 284 -4.43 -8.27 20.78
CA ASN A 284 -5.46 -8.90 19.96
C ASN A 284 -5.23 -8.67 18.46
N THR A 285 -4.37 -7.72 18.08
CA THR A 285 -4.12 -7.36 16.68
C THR A 285 -3.82 -8.58 15.80
N PRO A 286 -2.96 -9.56 16.16
CA PRO A 286 -2.73 -10.73 15.32
C PRO A 286 -3.99 -11.52 15.00
N ASN A 287 -4.83 -11.79 16.02
CA ASN A 287 -6.07 -12.54 15.84
C ASN A 287 -7.11 -11.74 15.03
N ILE A 288 -7.22 -10.45 15.27
CA ILE A 288 -8.17 -9.59 14.56
C ILE A 288 -7.78 -9.50 13.09
N VAL A 289 -6.53 -9.14 12.81
CA VAL A 289 -6.03 -8.91 11.45
C VAL A 289 -6.04 -10.21 10.63
N THR A 290 -5.55 -11.33 11.15
CA THR A 290 -5.55 -12.61 10.41
C THR A 290 -6.95 -13.15 10.13
N ASN A 291 -7.94 -12.84 10.98
CA ASN A 291 -9.32 -13.28 10.77
C ASN A 291 -10.09 -12.43 9.76
N TRP A 292 -9.76 -11.14 9.63
CA TRP A 292 -10.59 -10.18 8.90
C TRP A 292 -9.90 -9.48 7.74
N ALA A 293 -8.56 -9.50 7.63
CA ALA A 293 -7.88 -8.94 6.47
C ALA A 293 -7.98 -9.85 5.23
N GLY A 294 -7.85 -9.23 4.07
CA GLY A 294 -7.77 -9.86 2.76
C GLY A 294 -9.12 -10.14 2.11
N VAL A 295 -9.07 -10.79 0.96
CA VAL A 295 -10.27 -11.05 0.16
C VAL A 295 -11.22 -12.05 0.84
N GLY A 296 -12.51 -11.95 0.54
CA GLY A 296 -13.55 -12.90 0.96
C GLY A 296 -14.07 -12.70 2.39
N LYS A 297 -13.72 -11.61 3.06
CA LYS A 297 -14.18 -11.30 4.44
C LYS A 297 -15.35 -10.32 4.48
N LEU A 298 -15.60 -9.60 3.39
CA LEU A 298 -16.77 -8.76 3.24
C LEU A 298 -18.00 -9.64 2.98
N THR A 299 -19.08 -9.40 3.71
CA THR A 299 -20.39 -9.97 3.37
C THR A 299 -20.86 -9.40 2.04
N SER A 300 -21.57 -10.19 1.24
CA SER A 300 -22.17 -9.72 -0.03
C SER A 300 -23.01 -8.46 0.20
N PHE A 301 -22.77 -7.44 -0.61
CA PHE A 301 -23.60 -6.22 -0.68
C PHE A 301 -24.95 -6.51 -1.35
#